data_AF-A0A383DJC8-F1
#
_entry.id   AF-A0A383DJC8-F1
#
_cell.length_a   1.000
_cell.length_b   1.000
_cell.length_c   1.000
_cell.angle_alpha   90.00
_cell.angle_beta   90.00
_cell.angle_gamma   90.00
#
_symmetry.space_group_name_H-M   'P 1'
#
loop_
_entity.id
_entity.type
_entity.pdbx_description
1 polymer ?
#
loop_
_entity_poly.entity_id
_entity_poly.type
_entity_poly.pdbx_seq_one_letter_code
_entity_poly.pdbx_strand_id
1 'polypeptide(L)'
;MNATKILLATAVFSLTALGQAEESTESKLPLIFEEDFEEGRKRWEVTDEKSWTHRKVGGNHVLGINRRESDYKPKVRSPYHIAMIKGVSVADFVLTFRVKSTKDTGGHRDCCVFFNWQDAKHFYYCHLGAKPDPHSGQIMIVKDAP
;
A
#
# COMPACT_ATOMS: atom_id res chain seq x y z
N MET A 1 52.01 -59.37 12.38
CA MET A 1 50.73 -59.37 11.63
C MET A 1 49.62 -59.28 12.67
N ASN A 2 48.81 -58.23 12.82
CA ASN A 2 48.49 -57.05 12.02
C ASN A 2 48.23 -55.87 12.96
N ALA A 3 48.76 -54.69 12.64
CA ALA A 3 48.49 -53.46 13.37
C ALA A 3 47.25 -52.78 12.78
N THR A 4 46.15 -52.76 13.53
CA THR A 4 44.94 -52.01 13.18
C THR A 4 45.18 -50.53 13.49
N LYS A 5 45.33 -49.72 12.44
CA LYS A 5 45.40 -48.25 12.55
C LYS A 5 43.98 -47.70 12.71
N ILE A 6 43.69 -47.09 13.86
CA ILE A 6 42.48 -46.30 14.07
C ILE A 6 42.77 -44.90 13.55
N LEU A 7 42.10 -44.50 12.46
CA LEU A 7 42.11 -43.13 11.96
C LEU A 7 41.05 -42.34 12.75
N LEU A 8 41.48 -41.36 13.54
CA LEU A 8 40.59 -40.41 14.19
C LEU A 8 40.33 -39.26 13.18
N ALA A 9 39.11 -39.20 12.64
CA ALA A 9 38.69 -38.09 11.77
C ALA A 9 38.16 -36.95 12.64
N THR A 10 38.95 -35.88 12.79
CA THR A 10 38.53 -34.65 13.47
C THR A 10 37.64 -33.85 12.52
N ALA A 11 36.33 -33.82 12.77
CA ALA A 11 35.41 -32.94 12.05
C ALA A 11 35.55 -31.52 12.58
N VAL A 12 36.15 -30.63 11.77
CA VAL A 12 36.16 -29.19 12.04
C VAL A 12 34.80 -28.63 11.62
N PHE A 13 33.92 -28.41 12.59
CA PHE A 13 32.69 -27.65 12.37
C PHE A 13 33.07 -26.16 12.25
N SER A 14 33.20 -25.68 11.02
CA SER A 14 33.24 -24.24 10.75
C SER A 14 31.88 -23.65 11.09
N LEU A 15 31.81 -22.97 12.23
CA LEU A 15 30.65 -22.19 12.64
C LEU A 15 30.58 -20.97 11.71
N THR A 16 29.90 -21.10 10.56
CA THR A 16 29.52 -19.95 9.76
C THR A 16 28.62 -19.08 10.61
N ALA A 17 29.12 -17.92 11.02
CA ALA A 17 28.32 -16.90 11.67
C ALA A 17 27.12 -16.62 10.77
N LEU A 18 25.93 -17.04 11.22
CA LEU A 18 24.67 -16.58 10.65
C LEU A 18 24.73 -15.06 10.69
N GLY A 19 24.65 -14.44 9.51
CA GLY A 19 24.71 -12.99 9.37
C GLY A 19 23.79 -12.34 10.41
N GLN A 20 24.39 -11.57 11.31
CA GLN A 20 23.65 -10.57 12.06
C GLN A 20 23.04 -9.65 11.00
N ALA A 21 21.71 -9.67 10.88
CA ALA A 21 21.01 -8.62 10.18
C ALA A 21 21.48 -7.31 10.83
N GLU A 22 22.20 -6.49 10.08
CA GLU A 22 22.51 -5.14 10.52
C GLU A 22 21.18 -4.47 10.83
N GLU A 23 20.98 -4.15 12.10
CA GLU A 23 19.86 -3.35 12.55
C GLU A 23 20.06 -1.97 11.93
N SER A 24 19.47 -1.78 10.74
CA SER A 24 19.57 -0.54 10.01
C SER A 24 19.05 0.57 10.92
N THR A 25 19.92 1.50 11.30
CA THR A 25 19.52 2.73 11.96
C THR A 25 18.48 3.40 11.06
N GLU A 26 17.20 3.28 11.43
CA GLU A 26 16.09 3.82 10.68
C GLU A 26 16.32 5.33 10.55
N SER A 27 16.83 5.77 9.39
CA SER A 27 16.91 7.19 9.09
C SER A 27 15.48 7.70 9.04
N LYS A 28 15.04 8.40 10.10
CA LYS A 28 13.68 8.95 10.16
C LYS A 28 13.49 9.90 8.98
N LEU A 29 12.69 9.48 8.00
CA LEU A 29 12.31 10.32 6.87
C LEU A 29 11.56 11.56 7.39
N PRO A 30 11.76 12.73 6.76
CA PRO A 30 11.03 13.94 7.17
C PRO A 30 9.53 13.78 6.90
N LEU A 31 8.70 14.30 7.81
CA LEU A 31 7.26 14.41 7.57
C LEU A 31 7.00 15.51 6.53
N ILE A 32 6.41 15.13 5.41
CA ILE A 32 6.11 16.06 4.30
C ILE A 32 4.61 16.31 4.11
N PHE A 33 3.77 15.42 4.63
CA PHE A 33 2.33 15.51 4.51
C PHE A 33 1.65 14.75 5.65
N GLU A 34 0.64 15.39 6.24
CA GLU A 34 -0.25 14.80 7.23
C GLU A 34 -1.65 15.38 7.03
N GLU A 35 -2.68 14.55 7.13
CA GLU A 35 -4.09 14.93 7.06
C GLU A 35 -4.90 14.10 8.05
N ASP A 36 -5.60 14.78 8.95
CA ASP A 36 -6.59 14.19 9.87
C ASP A 36 -8.04 14.45 9.42
N PHE A 37 -8.21 15.30 8.40
CA PHE A 37 -9.48 15.77 7.85
C PHE A 37 -10.29 16.67 8.78
N GLU A 38 -9.79 17.17 9.90
CA GLU A 38 -10.56 18.09 10.77
C GLU A 38 -10.86 19.42 10.06
N GLU A 39 -9.94 19.88 9.20
CA GLU A 39 -10.04 21.10 8.39
C GLU A 39 -10.62 20.87 6.97
N GLY A 40 -11.22 19.71 6.72
CA GLY A 40 -11.82 19.35 5.43
C GLY A 40 -10.91 18.54 4.52
N ARG A 41 -11.06 18.72 3.19
CA ARG A 41 -10.35 17.92 2.17
C ARG A 41 -9.65 18.74 1.08
N LYS A 42 -9.40 20.03 1.29
CA LYS A 42 -8.94 20.96 0.21
C LYS A 42 -7.65 20.50 -0.48
N ARG A 43 -6.78 19.81 0.26
CA ARG A 43 -5.49 19.24 -0.23
C ARG A 43 -5.65 17.94 -1.01
N TRP A 44 -6.87 17.48 -1.23
CA TRP A 44 -7.18 16.27 -1.98
C TRP A 44 -7.96 16.61 -3.26
N GLU A 45 -7.71 15.83 -4.30
CA GLU A 45 -8.46 15.81 -5.55
C GLU A 45 -9.11 14.44 -5.71
N VAL A 46 -10.37 14.39 -6.15
CA VAL A 46 -11.09 13.13 -6.33
C VAL A 46 -11.58 12.96 -7.75
N THR A 47 -11.68 11.72 -8.22
CA THR A 47 -12.14 11.41 -9.60
C THR A 47 -13.60 11.78 -9.86
N ASP A 48 -14.43 11.78 -8.82
CA ASP A 48 -15.85 12.11 -8.89
C ASP A 48 -16.33 12.70 -7.55
N GLU A 49 -16.44 14.02 -7.51
CA GLU A 49 -16.84 14.80 -6.34
C GLU A 49 -18.14 14.30 -5.68
N LYS A 50 -19.09 13.78 -6.46
CA LYS A 50 -20.38 13.28 -5.95
C LYS A 50 -20.23 11.98 -5.17
N SER A 51 -19.19 11.20 -5.46
CA SER A 51 -18.94 9.90 -4.83
C SER A 51 -18.20 9.99 -3.49
N TRP A 52 -17.77 11.18 -3.07
CA TRP A 52 -16.97 11.39 -1.87
C TRP A 52 -17.60 12.41 -0.93
N THR A 53 -17.62 12.10 0.36
CA THR A 53 -18.11 13.03 1.38
C THR A 53 -17.09 13.18 2.50
N HIS A 54 -16.78 14.44 2.85
CA HIS A 54 -16.18 14.80 4.12
C HIS A 54 -17.29 14.90 5.18
N ARG A 55 -17.19 14.11 6.25
CA ARG A 55 -18.25 13.97 7.27
C ARG A 55 -17.68 13.60 8.63
N LYS A 56 -18.51 13.79 9.66
CA LYS A 56 -18.21 13.33 11.03
C LYS A 56 -18.73 11.91 11.26
N VAL A 57 -17.89 11.02 11.79
CA VAL A 57 -18.25 9.64 12.17
C VAL A 57 -17.64 9.34 13.54
N GLY A 58 -18.50 9.08 14.54
CA GLY A 58 -18.05 8.71 15.88
C GLY A 58 -17.12 9.75 16.52
N GLY A 59 -17.35 11.04 16.26
CA GLY A 59 -16.53 12.13 16.80
C GLY A 59 -15.41 12.62 15.88
N ASN A 60 -14.95 11.83 14.91
CA ASN A 60 -13.83 12.18 14.02
C ASN A 60 -14.33 12.66 12.66
N HIS A 61 -13.60 13.57 12.02
CA HIS A 61 -13.82 13.88 10.61
C HIS A 61 -13.12 12.86 9.71
N VAL A 62 -13.79 12.49 8.61
CA VAL A 62 -13.28 11.53 7.64
C VAL A 62 -13.65 11.93 6.22
N LEU A 63 -12.78 11.64 5.27
CA LEU A 63 -13.10 11.58 3.86
C LEU A 63 -13.43 10.14 3.48
N GLY A 64 -14.57 9.90 2.83
CA GLY A 64 -14.89 8.55 2.38
C GLY A 64 -15.95 8.48 1.31
N ILE A 65 -15.90 7.38 0.56
CA ILE A 65 -16.85 7.03 -0.49
C ILE A 65 -18.27 6.96 0.10
N ASN A 66 -19.24 7.53 -0.60
CA ASN A 66 -20.64 7.66 -0.14
C ASN A 66 -21.65 6.87 -1.00
N ARG A 67 -21.23 6.35 -2.15
CA ARG A 67 -22.09 5.66 -3.11
C ARG A 67 -21.30 4.57 -3.84
N ARG A 68 -22.00 3.58 -4.39
CA ARG A 68 -21.38 2.40 -5.00
C ARG A 68 -20.74 2.69 -6.37
N GLU A 69 -21.34 3.59 -7.13
CA GLU A 69 -20.94 3.85 -8.51
C GLU A 69 -20.24 5.20 -8.61
N SER A 70 -19.24 5.30 -9.49
CA SER A 70 -18.61 6.57 -9.84
C SER A 70 -19.06 7.03 -11.23
N ASP A 71 -19.22 8.35 -11.38
CA ASP A 71 -19.42 8.99 -12.68
C ASP A 71 -18.10 8.99 -13.48
N TYR A 72 -16.95 8.78 -12.81
CA TYR A 72 -15.64 8.69 -13.46
C TYR A 72 -15.57 7.50 -14.42
N LYS A 73 -15.16 7.78 -15.66
CA LYS A 73 -14.98 6.77 -16.72
C LYS A 73 -13.50 6.71 -17.09
N PRO A 74 -12.71 5.79 -16.49
CA PRO A 74 -11.30 5.67 -16.83
C PRO A 74 -11.14 5.19 -18.28
N LYS A 75 -10.07 5.64 -18.94
CA LYS A 75 -9.77 5.27 -20.34
C LYS A 75 -9.11 3.90 -20.50
N VAL A 76 -8.68 3.32 -19.38
CA VAL A 76 -8.00 2.03 -19.24
C VAL A 76 -8.53 1.37 -17.98
N ARG A 77 -8.24 0.09 -17.73
CA ARG A 77 -8.65 -0.56 -16.49
C ARG A 77 -8.00 0.12 -15.29
N SER A 78 -8.84 0.62 -14.39
CA SER A 78 -8.43 1.45 -13.26
C SER A 78 -9.51 1.45 -12.18
N PRO A 79 -9.15 1.59 -10.89
CA PRO A 79 -10.12 1.86 -9.84
C PRO A 79 -10.96 3.11 -10.12
N TYR A 80 -12.23 3.09 -9.73
CA TYR A 80 -13.17 4.17 -10.02
C TYR A 80 -13.12 5.31 -9.00
N HIS A 81 -12.97 4.97 -7.72
CA HIS A 81 -12.90 5.92 -6.63
C HIS A 81 -11.44 6.17 -6.28
N ILE A 82 -10.91 7.31 -6.71
CA ILE A 82 -9.53 7.72 -6.42
C ILE A 82 -9.58 9.08 -5.72
N ALA A 83 -8.78 9.21 -4.65
CA ALA A 83 -8.50 10.46 -3.97
C ALA A 83 -6.98 10.65 -3.91
N MET A 84 -6.47 11.72 -4.51
CA MET A 84 -5.03 12.02 -4.62
C MET A 84 -4.66 13.25 -3.79
N ILE A 85 -3.50 13.18 -3.13
CA ILE A 85 -2.90 14.31 -2.42
C ILE A 85 -2.33 15.30 -3.45
N LYS A 86 -2.64 16.58 -3.30
CA LYS A 86 -2.13 17.67 -4.15
C LYS A 86 -0.74 18.12 -3.69
N GLY A 87 0.12 18.44 -4.66
CA GLY A 87 1.39 19.11 -4.40
C GLY A 87 2.46 18.26 -3.72
N VAL A 88 2.27 16.95 -3.61
CA VAL A 88 3.26 16.01 -3.05
C VAL A 88 3.84 15.17 -4.19
N SER A 89 5.16 15.21 -4.32
CA SER A 89 5.93 14.36 -5.25
C SER A 89 7.16 13.84 -4.53
N VAL A 90 7.29 12.52 -4.44
CA VAL A 90 8.35 11.81 -3.74
C VAL A 90 8.67 10.49 -4.44
N ALA A 91 9.93 10.06 -4.33
CA ALA A 91 10.38 8.78 -4.83
C ALA A 91 10.26 7.69 -3.74
N ASP A 92 10.97 7.88 -2.62
CA ASP A 92 10.97 6.96 -1.48
C ASP A 92 10.19 7.57 -0.31
N PHE A 93 9.23 6.83 0.23
CA PHE A 93 8.38 7.33 1.30
C PHE A 93 7.81 6.20 2.16
N VAL A 94 7.38 6.57 3.36
CA VAL A 94 6.52 5.74 4.21
C VAL A 94 5.15 6.40 4.25
N LEU A 95 4.11 5.65 3.88
CA LEU A 95 2.72 6.09 3.97
C LEU A 95 1.99 5.29 5.05
N THR A 96 1.61 5.97 6.11
CA THR A 96 0.78 5.42 7.19
C THR A 96 -0.58 6.06 7.13
N PHE A 97 -1.64 5.26 7.14
CA PHE A 97 -3.01 5.77 7.09
C PHE A 97 -3.96 4.84 7.86
N ARG A 98 -5.08 5.40 8.33
CA ARG A 98 -6.17 4.65 8.92
C ARG A 98 -7.31 4.56 7.91
N VAL A 99 -7.74 3.34 7.62
CA VAL A 99 -8.87 3.07 6.73
C VAL A 99 -9.87 2.17 7.42
N LYS A 100 -11.16 2.37 7.12
CA LYS A 100 -12.26 1.55 7.64
C LYS A 100 -13.18 1.13 6.51
N SER A 101 -13.31 -0.17 6.28
CA SER A 101 -14.42 -0.67 5.49
C SER A 101 -15.73 -0.50 6.27
N THR A 102 -16.74 0.09 5.63
CA THR A 102 -18.05 0.36 6.25
C THR A 102 -19.13 -0.62 5.81
N LYS A 103 -18.83 -1.45 4.81
CA LYS A 103 -19.75 -2.45 4.25
C LYS A 103 -19.02 -3.76 4.04
N ASP A 104 -19.75 -4.86 4.14
CA ASP A 104 -19.24 -6.13 3.63
C ASP A 104 -19.51 -6.20 2.13
N THR A 105 -18.45 -6.07 1.34
CA THR A 105 -18.51 -6.14 -0.13
C THR A 105 -17.89 -7.43 -0.65
N GLY A 106 -17.72 -8.45 0.20
CA GLY A 106 -17.15 -9.74 -0.17
C GLY A 106 -15.62 -9.76 -0.11
N GLY A 107 -15.00 -10.64 -0.92
CA GLY A 107 -13.55 -10.88 -0.90
C GLY A 107 -12.70 -9.69 -1.35
N HIS A 108 -13.18 -8.94 -2.35
CA HIS A 108 -12.48 -7.79 -2.96
C HIS A 108 -12.64 -6.50 -2.14
N ARG A 109 -12.67 -6.54 -0.80
CA ARG A 109 -12.95 -5.34 0.03
C ARG A 109 -12.17 -4.11 -0.48
N ASP A 110 -12.89 -3.01 -0.64
CA ASP A 110 -12.54 -1.95 -1.59
C ASP A 110 -11.64 -0.90 -0.92
N CYS A 111 -10.36 -1.23 -0.71
CA CYS A 111 -9.35 -0.28 -0.29
C CYS A 111 -8.16 -0.33 -1.24
N CYS A 112 -7.96 0.74 -2.00
CA CYS A 112 -6.80 0.92 -2.85
C CYS A 112 -5.88 2.00 -2.29
N VAL A 113 -4.57 1.74 -2.31
CA VAL A 113 -3.53 2.74 -2.02
C VAL A 113 -2.83 3.07 -3.32
N PHE A 114 -2.85 4.32 -3.74
CA PHE A 114 -2.32 4.77 -5.03
C PHE A 114 -0.97 5.46 -4.85
N PHE A 115 -0.01 5.17 -5.73
CA PHE A 115 1.34 5.76 -5.67
C PHE A 115 2.00 5.79 -7.05
N ASN A 116 3.10 6.56 -7.16
CA ASN A 116 3.78 6.85 -8.43
C ASN A 116 2.82 7.38 -9.51
N TRP A 117 1.92 8.27 -9.13
CA TRP A 117 0.93 8.84 -10.03
C TRP A 117 1.58 9.81 -11.03
N GLN A 118 1.53 9.46 -12.31
CA GLN A 118 1.96 10.34 -13.39
C GLN A 118 0.75 10.96 -14.09
N ASP A 119 -0.22 10.11 -14.44
CA ASP A 119 -1.53 10.50 -14.95
C ASP A 119 -2.55 9.38 -14.72
N ALA A 120 -3.80 9.61 -15.16
CA ALA A 120 -4.92 8.66 -14.98
C ALA A 120 -4.78 7.31 -15.72
N LYS A 121 -3.71 7.11 -16.51
CA LYS A 121 -3.37 5.87 -17.21
C LYS A 121 -2.02 5.28 -16.76
N HIS A 122 -1.30 5.94 -15.85
CA HIS A 122 0.06 5.61 -15.45
C HIS A 122 0.25 5.80 -13.94
N PHE A 123 0.04 4.73 -13.19
CA PHE A 123 0.28 4.70 -11.74
C PHE A 123 0.30 3.25 -11.21
N TYR A 124 0.72 3.10 -9.97
CA TYR A 124 0.62 1.84 -9.22
C TYR A 124 -0.46 1.94 -8.15
N TYR A 125 -1.06 0.81 -7.81
CA TYR A 125 -1.92 0.73 -6.63
C TYR A 125 -1.84 -0.62 -5.93
N CYS A 126 -1.92 -0.61 -4.61
CA CYS A 126 -2.15 -1.83 -3.82
C CYS A 126 -3.66 -1.96 -3.57
N HIS A 127 -4.27 -3.06 -3.99
CA HIS A 127 -5.66 -3.35 -3.64
C HIS A 127 -5.71 -4.29 -2.43
N LEU A 128 -6.12 -3.75 -1.29
CA LEU A 128 -6.21 -4.44 -0.01
C LEU A 128 -7.52 -5.21 0.11
N GLY A 129 -7.60 -6.34 -0.59
CA GLY A 129 -8.72 -7.27 -0.47
C GLY A 129 -8.70 -8.06 0.85
N ALA A 130 -9.86 -8.57 1.27
CA ALA A 130 -9.95 -9.48 2.40
C ALA A 130 -9.36 -10.86 2.11
N LYS A 131 -9.47 -11.28 0.85
CA LYS A 131 -8.88 -12.52 0.33
C LYS A 131 -8.18 -12.16 -0.97
N PRO A 132 -6.85 -12.33 -1.06
CA PRO A 132 -6.12 -12.08 -2.30
C PRO A 132 -6.67 -12.90 -3.47
N ASP A 133 -6.59 -12.32 -4.65
CA ASP A 133 -6.96 -12.90 -5.96
C ASP A 133 -6.09 -12.23 -7.05
N PRO A 134 -6.17 -12.60 -8.34
CA PRO A 134 -5.35 -11.96 -9.38
C PRO A 134 -5.51 -10.43 -9.53
N HIS A 135 -6.46 -9.83 -8.84
CA HIS A 135 -6.78 -8.41 -8.83
C HIS A 135 -6.75 -7.78 -7.43
N SER A 136 -6.32 -8.52 -6.39
CA SER A 136 -6.20 -8.00 -5.02
C SER A 136 -5.08 -8.70 -4.21
N GLY A 137 -4.52 -8.02 -3.21
CA GLY A 137 -3.45 -8.54 -2.35
C GLY A 137 -2.04 -8.42 -2.95
N GLN A 138 -1.87 -7.61 -4.00
CA GLN A 138 -0.59 -7.36 -4.66
C GLN A 138 -0.53 -5.93 -5.19
N ILE A 139 0.67 -5.53 -5.65
CA ILE A 139 0.85 -4.27 -6.38
C ILE A 139 0.33 -4.47 -7.80
N MET A 140 -0.62 -3.63 -8.17
CA MET A 140 -1.23 -3.57 -9.50
C MET A 140 -0.65 -2.38 -10.25
N ILE A 141 -0.59 -2.50 -11.58
CA ILE A 141 -0.14 -1.44 -12.47
C ILE A 141 -1.29 -1.00 -13.38
N VAL A 142 -1.44 0.32 -13.52
CA VAL A 142 -2.22 0.93 -14.60
C VAL A 142 -1.22 1.51 -15.59
N LYS A 143 -1.21 0.96 -16.81
CA LYS A 143 -0.28 1.33 -17.89
C LYS A 143 -0.89 1.02 -19.26
N ASP A 144 -1.56 2.01 -19.85
CA ASP A 144 -2.10 2.04 -21.23
C ASP A 144 -2.97 0.86 -21.72
N ALA A 145 -3.15 -0.20 -20.92
CA ALA A 145 -3.90 -1.40 -21.26
C ALA A 145 -5.30 -1.42 -20.61
N PRO A 146 -6.36 -1.78 -21.35
CA PRO A 146 -7.69 -2.02 -20.80
C PRO A 146 -7.79 -3.32 -19.98
#